data_AF-A0A9P7P6F4-F1
#
_entry.id   AF-A0A9P7P6F4-F1
#
_cell.length_a   1.000
_cell.length_b   1.000
_cell.length_c   1.000
_cell.angle_alpha   90.00
_cell.angle_beta   90.00
_cell.angle_gamma   90.00
#
_symmetry.space_group_name_H-M   'P 1'
#
loop_
_entity.id
_entity.type
_entity.pdbx_description
1 polymer ?
#
loop_
_entity_poly.entity_id
_entity_poly.type
_entity_poly.pdbx_seq_one_letter_code
_entity_poly.pdbx_strand_id
1 'polypeptide(L)'
;MDDKRRPRQYLPTRQPTTMSPLARIRPFFIPVLVVFLFMQSLISLASRYRAFGGPGTTRLVPLEAHIISKCPDTRDALRELILPVMQKVSDKVDFKLNYIGVPTSDDGVECKHGSSECMGNIIELCARELYPDPKISLGFIMCLTRDYEHIPDRALVEDCALEHAVDIKAINDCATKDDGAHGMELLRTSVERTAAVS
;
A
#
# COMPACT_ATOMS: atom_id res chain seq x y z
N MET A 1 -69.14 -22.78 -88.74
CA MET A 1 -68.99 -21.63 -87.83
C MET A 1 -68.76 -22.15 -86.43
N ASP A 2 -67.52 -22.05 -85.96
CA ASP A 2 -67.02 -22.43 -84.63
C ASP A 2 -67.71 -21.70 -83.48
N ASP A 3 -68.08 -22.45 -82.43
CA ASP A 3 -68.21 -21.90 -81.07
C ASP A 3 -67.36 -22.75 -80.11
N LYS A 4 -66.22 -22.20 -79.69
CA LYS A 4 -65.22 -22.81 -78.80
C LYS A 4 -65.66 -22.66 -77.35
N ARG A 5 -66.07 -23.77 -76.72
CA ARG A 5 -66.32 -23.84 -75.26
C ARG A 5 -65.08 -24.40 -74.53
N ARG A 6 -64.46 -23.58 -73.69
CA ARG A 6 -63.20 -23.83 -72.94
C ARG A 6 -63.29 -25.02 -71.96
N PRO A 7 -62.18 -25.75 -71.69
CA PRO A 7 -62.12 -26.77 -70.65
C PRO A 7 -61.96 -26.16 -69.25
N ARG A 8 -62.67 -26.72 -68.26
CA ARG A 8 -62.54 -26.42 -66.82
C ARG A 8 -61.21 -26.99 -66.31
N GLN A 9 -60.32 -26.14 -65.82
CA GLN A 9 -59.13 -26.55 -65.07
C GLN A 9 -59.53 -26.97 -63.65
N TYR A 10 -59.06 -28.14 -63.23
CA TYR A 10 -59.25 -28.69 -61.90
C TYR A 10 -58.10 -28.22 -61.00
N LEU A 11 -58.39 -27.42 -59.96
CA LEU A 11 -57.41 -27.07 -58.93
C LEU A 11 -57.21 -28.28 -58.00
N PRO A 12 -55.98 -28.69 -57.65
CA PRO A 12 -55.78 -29.73 -56.66
C PRO A 12 -56.10 -29.17 -55.27
N THR A 13 -56.98 -29.86 -54.55
CA THR A 13 -57.27 -29.60 -53.13
C THR A 13 -56.02 -29.92 -52.29
N ARG A 14 -55.49 -28.89 -51.63
CA ARG A 14 -54.34 -28.99 -50.72
C ARG A 14 -54.74 -29.81 -49.49
N GLN A 15 -54.11 -30.96 -49.27
CA GLN A 15 -54.30 -31.74 -48.05
C GLN A 15 -53.70 -30.99 -46.84
N PRO A 16 -54.33 -31.05 -45.65
CA PRO A 16 -53.75 -30.49 -44.43
C PRO A 16 -52.61 -31.38 -43.95
N THR A 17 -51.40 -30.84 -43.88
CA THR A 17 -50.27 -31.49 -43.23
C THR A 17 -50.50 -31.51 -41.71
N THR A 18 -50.61 -32.70 -41.13
CA THR A 18 -50.59 -32.89 -39.68
C THR A 18 -49.21 -32.53 -39.14
N MET A 19 -49.11 -31.42 -38.41
CA MET A 19 -47.86 -31.04 -37.74
C MET A 19 -47.59 -32.00 -36.58
N SER A 20 -46.36 -32.51 -36.50
CA SER A 20 -45.92 -33.39 -35.43
C SER A 20 -45.83 -32.64 -34.08
N PRO A 21 -46.18 -33.30 -32.95
CA PRO A 21 -46.23 -32.65 -31.63
C PRO A 21 -44.86 -32.18 -31.12
N LEU A 22 -43.76 -32.65 -31.73
CA LEU A 22 -42.38 -32.26 -31.41
C LEU A 22 -42.03 -30.83 -31.87
N ALA A 23 -42.80 -30.22 -32.76
CA ALA A 23 -42.52 -28.87 -33.28
C ALA A 23 -42.95 -27.73 -32.33
N ARG A 24 -43.69 -28.02 -31.25
CA ARG A 24 -44.31 -27.00 -30.40
C ARG A 24 -43.43 -26.52 -29.22
N ILE A 25 -42.41 -27.29 -28.88
CA ILE A 25 -41.57 -27.06 -27.68
C ILE A 25 -40.25 -26.36 -28.06
N ARG A 26 -39.86 -26.42 -29.35
CA ARG A 26 -38.58 -25.93 -29.87
C ARG A 26 -38.30 -24.40 -29.77
N PRO A 27 -39.27 -23.46 -29.80
CA PRO A 27 -38.95 -22.03 -29.82
C PRO A 27 -38.55 -21.47 -28.44
N PHE A 28 -38.78 -22.18 -27.34
CA PHE A 28 -38.43 -21.73 -25.99
C PHE A 28 -37.09 -22.30 -25.49
N PHE A 29 -36.68 -23.47 -25.96
CA PHE A 29 -35.44 -24.12 -25.48
C PHE A 29 -34.18 -23.47 -26.04
N ILE A 30 -34.23 -22.97 -27.28
CA ILE A 30 -33.10 -22.30 -27.93
C ILE A 30 -32.73 -20.97 -27.22
N PRO A 31 -33.68 -20.03 -26.95
CA PRO A 31 -33.33 -18.80 -26.26
C PRO A 31 -32.88 -19.04 -24.82
N VAL A 32 -33.47 -20.01 -24.11
CA VAL A 32 -33.04 -20.38 -22.75
C VAL A 32 -31.61 -20.94 -22.75
N LEU A 33 -31.27 -21.80 -23.71
CA LEU A 33 -29.91 -22.32 -23.88
C LEU A 33 -28.91 -21.20 -24.20
N VAL A 34 -29.27 -20.26 -25.08
CA VAL A 34 -28.40 -19.12 -25.44
C VAL A 34 -28.16 -18.20 -24.25
N VAL A 35 -29.20 -17.87 -23.48
CA VAL A 35 -29.06 -17.06 -22.25
C VAL A 35 -28.20 -17.78 -21.22
N PHE A 36 -28.38 -19.09 -21.05
CA PHE A 36 -27.58 -19.89 -20.12
C PHE A 36 -26.10 -19.92 -20.52
N LEU A 37 -25.80 -20.13 -21.81
CA LEU A 37 -24.43 -20.10 -22.33
C LEU A 37 -23.79 -18.70 -22.22
N PHE A 38 -24.56 -17.64 -22.45
CA PHE A 38 -24.10 -16.26 -22.28
C PHE A 38 -23.79 -15.95 -20.81
N MET A 39 -24.67 -16.36 -19.89
CA MET A 39 -24.45 -16.21 -18.44
C MET A 39 -23.24 -17.02 -17.97
N GLN A 40 -23.05 -18.25 -18.45
CA GLN A 40 -21.86 -19.06 -18.15
C GLN A 40 -20.57 -18.43 -18.70
N SER A 41 -20.62 -17.82 -19.89
CA SER A 41 -19.50 -17.08 -20.46
C SER A 41 -19.14 -15.84 -19.62
N LEU A 42 -20.14 -15.04 -19.22
CA LEU A 42 -19.95 -13.89 -18.35
C LEU A 42 -19.38 -14.27 -16.98
N ILE A 43 -19.89 -15.34 -16.37
CA ILE A 43 -19.37 -15.87 -15.10
C ILE A 43 -17.93 -16.36 -15.27
N SER A 44 -17.62 -17.05 -16.37
CA SER A 44 -16.26 -17.52 -16.66
C SER A 44 -15.29 -16.36 -16.91
N LEU A 45 -15.73 -15.32 -17.60
CA LEU A 45 -14.95 -14.12 -17.86
C LEU A 45 -14.71 -13.32 -16.57
N ALA A 46 -15.72 -13.16 -15.73
CA ALA A 46 -15.60 -12.52 -14.41
C ALA A 46 -14.67 -13.31 -13.46
N SER A 47 -14.76 -14.64 -13.46
CA SER A 47 -13.85 -15.50 -12.70
C SER A 47 -12.41 -15.44 -13.21
N ARG A 48 -12.20 -15.37 -14.54
CA ARG A 48 -10.87 -15.14 -15.14
C ARG A 48 -10.32 -13.75 -14.78
N TYR A 49 -11.17 -12.72 -14.76
CA TYR A 49 -10.79 -11.37 -14.35
C TYR A 49 -10.41 -11.31 -12.85
N ARG A 50 -11.10 -12.07 -11.99
CA ARG A 50 -10.71 -12.23 -10.58
C ARG A 50 -9.45 -13.07 -10.40
N ALA A 51 -9.20 -14.06 -11.27
CA ALA A 51 -7.97 -14.86 -11.23
C ALA A 51 -6.73 -14.08 -11.69
N PHE A 52 -6.89 -13.14 -12.64
CA PHE A 52 -5.79 -12.28 -13.12
C PHE A 52 -5.71 -10.91 -12.44
N GLY A 53 -6.77 -10.47 -11.75
CA GLY A 53 -6.89 -9.15 -11.13
C GLY A 53 -7.32 -9.17 -9.66
N GLY A 54 -7.26 -10.33 -9.00
CA GLY A 54 -7.24 -10.35 -7.53
C GLY A 54 -6.06 -9.53 -7.05
N PRO A 55 -6.15 -8.81 -5.92
CA PRO A 55 -5.01 -8.08 -5.37
C PRO A 55 -3.92 -9.11 -5.10
N GLY A 56 -2.97 -9.23 -6.03
CA GLY A 56 -1.73 -9.93 -5.76
C GLY A 56 -1.16 -9.24 -4.56
N THR A 57 -0.98 -9.97 -3.46
CA THR A 57 -0.22 -9.49 -2.33
C THR A 57 1.21 -9.31 -2.83
N THR A 58 1.49 -8.14 -3.41
CA THR A 58 2.85 -7.73 -3.78
C THR A 58 3.62 -7.71 -2.48
N ARG A 59 4.37 -8.78 -2.24
CA ARG A 59 5.25 -8.91 -1.09
C ARG A 59 6.26 -7.76 -1.15
N LEU A 60 6.17 -6.85 -0.20
CA LEU A 60 7.11 -5.74 -0.08
C LEU A 60 8.52 -6.30 0.17
N VAL A 61 9.52 -5.67 -0.43
CA VAL A 61 10.93 -6.02 -0.22
C VAL A 61 11.39 -5.40 1.10
N PRO A 62 11.93 -6.17 2.07
CA PRO A 62 12.50 -5.58 3.28
C PRO A 62 13.66 -4.66 2.92
N LEU A 63 13.63 -3.43 3.43
CA LEU A 63 14.71 -2.44 3.29
C LEU A 63 14.92 -1.77 4.64
N GLU A 64 16.11 -1.86 5.20
CA GLU A 64 16.43 -1.18 6.47
C GLU A 64 17.67 -0.30 6.35
N ALA A 65 17.64 0.83 7.04
CA ALA A 65 18.76 1.74 7.21
C ALA A 65 19.00 1.99 8.70
N HIS A 66 20.26 2.21 9.07
CA HIS A 66 20.69 2.39 10.45
C HIS A 66 21.49 3.71 10.55
N ILE A 67 20.98 4.67 11.32
CA ILE A 67 21.50 6.05 11.36
C ILE A 67 21.67 6.55 12.80
N ILE A 68 22.13 7.79 12.98
CA ILE A 68 22.03 8.54 14.24
C ILE A 68 21.62 9.98 13.94
N SER A 69 20.82 10.60 14.80
CA SER A 69 20.26 11.94 14.57
C SER A 69 21.33 13.03 14.45
N LYS A 70 22.40 12.96 15.27
CA LYS A 70 23.48 13.97 15.32
C LYS A 70 24.70 13.59 14.48
N CYS A 71 24.53 13.26 13.19
CA CYS A 71 25.65 12.87 12.33
C CYS A 71 25.63 13.51 10.93
N PRO A 72 26.75 14.11 10.47
CA PRO A 72 26.84 14.67 9.12
C PRO A 72 26.71 13.58 8.04
N ASP A 73 27.20 12.36 8.29
CA ASP A 73 27.05 11.26 7.33
C ASP A 73 25.58 10.82 7.21
N THR A 74 24.80 10.91 8.30
CA THR A 74 23.35 10.65 8.25
C THR A 74 22.64 11.71 7.41
N ARG A 75 23.02 12.99 7.52
CA ARG A 75 22.50 14.06 6.64
C ARG A 75 22.74 13.72 5.18
N ASP A 76 23.96 13.33 4.84
CA ASP A 76 24.34 13.05 3.46
C ASP A 76 23.69 11.75 2.95
N ALA A 77 23.60 10.70 3.78
CA ALA A 77 22.88 9.46 3.47
C ALA A 77 21.37 9.69 3.23
N LEU A 78 20.72 10.51 4.06
CA LEU A 78 19.31 10.87 3.87
C LEU A 78 19.10 11.62 2.55
N ARG A 79 19.93 12.64 2.30
CA ARG A 79 19.84 13.50 1.11
C ARG A 79 20.13 12.74 -0.19
N GLU A 80 21.18 11.95 -0.21
CA GLU A 80 21.75 11.40 -1.45
C GLU A 80 21.24 9.99 -1.75
N LEU A 81 20.84 9.23 -0.73
CA LEU A 81 20.49 7.81 -0.88
C LEU A 81 19.04 7.55 -0.46
N ILE A 82 18.68 7.77 0.81
CA ILE A 82 17.41 7.28 1.37
C ILE A 82 16.22 8.02 0.75
N LEU A 83 16.20 9.36 0.78
CA LEU A 83 15.06 10.12 0.25
C LEU A 83 14.86 9.89 -1.27
N PRO A 84 15.89 9.96 -2.14
CA PRO A 84 15.70 9.70 -3.56
C PRO A 84 15.20 8.29 -3.88
N VAL A 85 15.60 7.29 -3.09
CA VAL A 85 15.11 5.91 -3.22
C VAL A 85 13.65 5.83 -2.78
N MET A 86 13.33 6.31 -1.59
CA MET A 86 11.98 6.22 -1.02
C MET A 86 10.94 6.95 -1.87
N GLN A 87 11.29 8.05 -2.53
CA GLN A 87 10.41 8.73 -3.49
C GLN A 87 9.97 7.83 -4.67
N LYS A 88 10.78 6.85 -5.06
CA LYS A 88 10.53 5.98 -6.22
C LYS A 88 9.93 4.62 -5.85
N VAL A 89 10.25 4.12 -4.65
CA VAL A 89 9.98 2.73 -4.27
C VAL A 89 9.23 2.56 -2.95
N SER A 90 8.73 3.62 -2.30
CA SER A 90 8.02 3.50 -1.02
C SER A 90 6.85 2.52 -1.04
N ASP A 91 6.20 2.32 -2.19
CA ASP A 91 5.10 1.38 -2.42
C ASP A 91 5.55 -0.08 -2.64
N LYS A 92 6.87 -0.32 -2.71
CA LYS A 92 7.48 -1.61 -3.05
C LYS A 92 8.35 -2.17 -1.92
N VAL A 93 8.60 -1.40 -0.87
CA VAL A 93 9.47 -1.78 0.24
C VAL A 93 8.76 -1.73 1.59
N ASP A 94 9.15 -2.63 2.48
CA ASP A 94 8.88 -2.52 3.92
C ASP A 94 10.09 -1.81 4.53
N PHE A 95 10.02 -0.47 4.56
CA PHE A 95 11.14 0.37 4.96
C PHE A 95 11.20 0.56 6.48
N LYS A 96 12.35 0.23 7.07
CA LYS A 96 12.64 0.43 8.49
C LYS A 96 13.84 1.35 8.66
N LEU A 97 13.74 2.30 9.57
CA LEU A 97 14.84 3.19 9.95
C LEU A 97 15.13 2.95 11.43
N ASN A 98 16.34 2.47 11.70
CA ASN A 98 16.80 2.15 13.05
C ASN A 98 17.97 3.03 13.45
N TYR A 99 18.30 3.05 14.74
CA TYR A 99 19.31 3.92 15.31
C TYR A 99 20.50 3.14 15.84
N ILE A 100 21.69 3.73 15.70
CA ILE A 100 22.93 3.16 16.23
C ILE A 100 23.14 3.70 17.65
N GLY A 101 23.52 2.81 18.56
CA GLY A 101 23.80 3.12 19.96
C GLY A 101 24.34 1.87 20.66
N VAL A 102 24.48 1.95 21.98
CA VAL A 102 24.89 0.81 22.83
C VAL A 102 23.87 0.65 23.95
N PRO A 103 23.17 -0.48 24.08
CA PRO A 103 22.29 -0.71 25.22
C PRO A 103 23.08 -0.73 26.52
N THR A 104 22.55 -0.10 27.58
CA THR A 104 23.14 -0.16 28.93
C THR A 104 22.44 -1.24 29.77
N SER A 105 23.01 -1.54 30.94
CA SER A 105 22.49 -2.57 31.86
C SER A 105 21.24 -2.17 32.63
N ASP A 106 20.93 -0.88 32.68
CA ASP A 106 19.80 -0.25 33.37
C ASP A 106 18.67 0.13 32.40
N ASP A 107 18.49 -0.66 31.35
CA ASP A 107 17.48 -0.45 30.29
C ASP A 107 17.60 0.88 29.50
N GLY A 108 18.70 1.60 29.67
CA GLY A 108 19.05 2.79 28.89
C GLY A 108 19.80 2.49 27.59
N VAL A 109 20.22 3.57 26.92
CA VAL A 109 21.03 3.56 25.70
C VAL A 109 22.10 4.65 25.77
N GLU A 110 23.33 4.29 25.42
CA GLU A 110 24.43 5.22 25.19
C GLU A 110 24.55 5.55 23.69
N CYS A 111 24.45 6.84 23.36
CA CYS A 111 24.53 7.36 21.99
C CYS A 111 25.91 7.98 21.72
N LYS A 112 26.34 8.02 20.45
CA LYS A 112 27.71 8.42 20.09
C LYS A 112 28.01 9.88 20.44
N HIS A 113 27.03 10.76 20.25
CA HIS A 113 27.14 12.19 20.55
C HIS A 113 26.35 12.59 21.81
N GLY A 114 26.24 11.68 22.78
CA GLY A 114 25.67 11.94 24.10
C GLY A 114 24.15 12.00 24.15
N SER A 115 23.61 12.50 25.27
CA SER A 115 22.17 12.46 25.56
C SER A 115 21.32 13.26 24.57
N SER A 116 21.87 14.34 24.00
CA SER A 116 21.19 15.13 22.96
C SER A 116 20.90 14.31 21.70
N GLU A 117 21.81 13.41 21.29
CA GLU A 117 21.57 12.47 20.19
C GLU A 117 20.51 11.43 20.57
N CYS A 118 20.56 10.88 21.79
CA CYS A 118 19.54 9.93 22.23
C CYS A 118 18.15 10.55 22.18
N MET A 119 17.99 11.78 22.67
CA MET A 119 16.72 12.50 22.59
C MET A 119 16.31 12.78 21.14
N GLY A 120 17.26 13.14 20.27
CA GLY A 120 17.02 13.26 18.83
C GLY A 120 16.51 11.96 18.20
N ASN A 121 17.17 10.84 18.49
CA ASN A 121 16.77 9.52 18.00
C ASN A 121 15.34 9.17 18.48
N ILE A 122 15.01 9.47 19.75
CA ILE A 122 13.65 9.27 20.31
C ILE A 122 12.62 10.11 19.56
N ILE A 123 12.89 11.39 19.30
CA ILE A 123 11.99 12.28 18.55
C ILE A 123 11.75 11.74 17.14
N GLU A 124 12.80 11.31 16.45
CA GLU A 124 12.70 10.76 15.10
C GLU A 124 11.96 9.39 15.08
N LEU A 125 12.14 8.54 16.10
CA LEU A 125 11.40 7.30 16.30
C LEU A 125 9.91 7.54 16.58
N CYS A 126 9.60 8.50 17.45
CA CYS A 126 8.22 8.93 17.72
C CYS A 126 7.54 9.46 16.45
N ALA A 127 8.26 10.24 15.63
CA ALA A 127 7.75 10.68 14.34
C ALA A 127 7.44 9.50 13.41
N ARG A 128 8.29 8.45 13.42
CA ARG A 128 8.03 7.23 12.64
C ARG A 128 6.82 6.44 13.11
N GLU A 129 6.62 6.34 14.42
CA GLU A 129 5.47 5.64 15.02
C GLU A 129 4.15 6.36 14.71
N LEU A 130 4.12 7.69 14.89
CA LEU A 130 2.91 8.49 14.74
C LEU A 130 2.55 8.82 13.30
N TYR A 131 3.55 8.97 12.44
CA TYR A 131 3.37 9.39 11.04
C TYR A 131 3.93 8.33 10.08
N PRO A 132 3.29 7.17 9.93
CA PRO A 132 3.86 6.03 9.20
C PRO A 132 4.13 6.32 7.70
N ASP A 133 3.51 7.36 7.11
CA ASP A 133 3.83 7.80 5.75
C ASP A 133 5.30 8.29 5.67
N PRO A 134 6.17 7.60 4.89
CA PRO A 134 7.58 7.98 4.78
C PRO A 134 7.77 9.40 4.20
N LYS A 135 6.82 9.94 3.44
CA LYS A 135 6.93 11.32 2.93
C LYS A 135 6.90 12.34 4.06
N ILE A 136 6.05 12.13 5.06
CA ILE A 136 5.90 13.03 6.21
C ILE A 136 7.10 12.86 7.13
N SER A 137 7.34 11.64 7.59
CA SER A 137 8.37 11.45 8.61
C SER A 137 9.79 11.60 8.09
N LEU A 138 10.11 11.15 6.87
CA LEU A 138 11.48 11.30 6.36
C LEU A 138 11.74 12.75 5.94
N GLY A 139 10.70 13.49 5.58
CA GLY A 139 10.77 14.94 5.47
C GLY A 139 11.16 15.57 6.80
N PHE A 140 10.39 15.28 7.86
CA PHE A 140 10.67 15.76 9.21
C PHE A 140 12.08 15.40 9.71
N ILE A 141 12.48 14.13 9.56
CA ILE A 141 13.82 13.65 9.94
C ILE A 141 14.89 14.40 9.15
N MET A 142 14.77 14.50 7.82
CA MET A 142 15.73 15.25 7.01
C MET A 142 15.80 16.72 7.43
N CYS A 143 14.68 17.37 7.76
CA CYS A 143 14.67 18.74 8.25
C CYS A 143 15.51 18.88 9.54
N LEU A 144 15.30 18.00 10.52
CA LEU A 144 16.11 17.97 11.74
C LEU A 144 17.59 17.73 11.41
N THR A 145 17.90 16.71 10.62
CA THR A 145 19.28 16.31 10.30
C THR A 145 20.03 17.36 9.47
N ARG A 146 19.34 18.28 8.77
CA ARG A 146 20.01 19.42 8.10
C ARG A 146 20.75 20.32 9.09
N ASP A 147 20.23 20.42 10.32
CA ASP A 147 20.80 21.19 11.42
C ASP A 147 21.12 20.28 12.62
N TYR A 148 21.73 19.13 12.33
CA TYR A 148 21.99 18.05 13.29
C TYR A 148 22.74 18.50 14.56
N GLU A 149 23.52 19.58 14.48
CA GLU A 149 24.27 20.15 15.61
C GLU A 149 23.33 20.70 16.70
N HIS A 150 22.17 21.20 16.31
CA HIS A 150 21.16 21.77 17.22
C HIS A 150 20.10 20.77 17.67
N ILE A 151 20.10 19.52 17.20
CA ILE A 151 19.17 18.51 17.75
C ILE A 151 19.45 18.27 19.24
N PRO A 152 18.46 18.27 20.16
CA PRO A 152 17.00 18.34 19.96
C PRO A 152 16.39 19.70 20.34
N ASP A 153 17.06 20.81 20.03
CA ASP A 153 16.62 22.16 20.39
C ASP A 153 15.16 22.39 19.98
N ARG A 154 14.37 22.86 20.94
CA ARG A 154 12.91 23.00 20.78
C ARG A 154 12.51 23.81 19.56
N ALA A 155 13.22 24.90 19.27
CA ALA A 155 12.94 25.74 18.11
C ALA A 155 13.10 24.98 16.78
N LEU A 156 14.18 24.21 16.65
CA LEU A 156 14.42 23.36 15.48
C LEU A 156 13.31 22.31 15.31
N VAL A 157 12.94 21.64 16.40
CA VAL A 157 11.89 20.61 16.35
C VAL A 157 10.52 21.19 16.01
N GLU A 158 10.15 22.35 16.59
CA GLU A 158 8.91 23.05 16.28
C GLU A 158 8.85 23.53 14.81
N ASP A 159 9.94 24.11 14.30
CA ASP A 159 10.03 24.58 12.92
C ASP A 159 9.90 23.41 11.92
N CYS A 160 10.63 22.32 12.15
CA CYS A 160 10.54 21.14 11.29
C CYS A 160 9.19 20.44 11.39
N ALA A 161 8.56 20.44 12.57
CA ALA A 161 7.23 19.88 12.75
C ALA A 161 6.20 20.67 11.94
N LEU A 162 6.28 22.01 11.95
CA LEU A 162 5.43 22.88 11.15
C LEU A 162 5.63 22.66 9.65
N GLU A 163 6.89 22.58 9.18
CA GLU A 163 7.21 22.38 7.75
C GLU A 163 6.62 21.08 7.19
N HIS A 164 6.60 20.01 7.99
CA HIS A 164 6.20 18.67 7.55
C HIS A 164 4.83 18.22 8.07
N ALA A 165 4.02 19.13 8.63
CA ALA A 165 2.70 18.84 9.20
C ALA A 165 2.71 17.72 10.27
N VAL A 166 3.76 17.72 11.09
CA VAL A 166 3.89 16.89 12.29
C VAL A 166 3.35 17.68 13.49
N ASP A 167 2.56 17.05 14.34
CA ASP A 167 2.06 17.66 15.57
C ASP A 167 3.13 17.54 16.65
N ILE A 168 3.79 18.67 16.97
CA ILE A 168 4.82 18.73 18.01
C ILE A 168 4.30 18.27 19.37
N LYS A 169 3.02 18.51 19.67
CA LYS A 169 2.42 18.03 20.92
C LYS A 169 2.37 16.50 20.93
N ALA A 170 1.97 15.88 19.82
CA ALA A 170 1.95 14.42 19.70
C ALA A 170 3.36 13.81 19.83
N ILE A 171 4.37 14.45 19.25
CA ILE A 171 5.78 14.05 19.41
C ILE A 171 6.21 14.12 20.87
N ASN A 172 5.96 15.25 21.54
CA ASN A 172 6.28 15.42 22.96
C ASN A 172 5.54 14.42 23.85
N ASP A 173 4.25 14.20 23.59
CA ASP A 173 3.44 13.21 24.30
C ASP A 173 4.03 11.80 24.11
N CYS A 174 4.44 11.42 22.89
CA CYS A 174 5.12 10.14 22.62
C CYS A 174 6.45 10.01 23.37
N ALA A 175 7.31 11.03 23.29
CA ALA A 175 8.64 11.00 23.89
C ALA A 175 8.61 10.96 25.42
N THR A 176 7.58 11.55 26.03
CA THR A 176 7.41 11.64 27.50
C THR A 176 6.41 10.64 28.07
N LYS A 177 5.76 9.84 27.21
CA LYS A 177 4.78 8.84 27.64
C LYS A 177 5.42 7.85 28.62
N ASP A 178 4.66 7.55 29.69
CA ASP A 178 5.09 6.67 30.79
C ASP A 178 6.40 7.16 31.44
N ASP A 179 6.50 8.47 31.71
CA ASP A 179 7.69 9.15 32.26
C ASP A 179 8.95 8.96 31.38
N GLY A 180 8.73 8.90 30.06
CA GLY A 180 9.78 8.69 29.05
C GLY A 180 10.11 7.23 28.76
N ALA A 181 9.49 6.28 29.46
CA ALA A 181 9.75 4.85 29.25
C ALA A 181 9.40 4.40 27.83
N HIS A 182 8.31 4.92 27.24
CA HIS A 182 7.93 4.58 25.86
C HIS A 182 8.99 5.02 24.85
N GLY A 183 9.46 6.28 24.95
CA GLY A 183 10.52 6.80 24.09
C GLY A 183 11.83 6.02 24.24
N MET A 184 12.23 5.71 25.48
CA MET A 184 13.42 4.91 25.75
C MET A 184 13.29 3.49 25.19
N GLU A 185 12.13 2.86 25.32
CA GLU A 185 11.87 1.52 24.77
C GLU A 185 11.97 1.51 23.24
N LEU A 186 11.39 2.50 22.55
CA LEU A 186 11.55 2.65 21.10
C LEU A 186 13.03 2.71 20.71
N LEU A 187 13.81 3.55 21.42
CA LEU A 187 15.24 3.72 21.16
C LEU A 187 16.00 2.42 21.43
N ARG A 188 15.75 1.77 22.56
CA ARG A 188 16.41 0.53 22.95
C ARG A 188 16.13 -0.59 21.95
N THR A 189 14.85 -0.83 21.63
CA THR A 189 14.44 -1.81 20.61
C THR A 189 15.12 -1.52 19.27
N SER A 190 15.22 -0.25 18.88
CA SER A 190 15.88 0.16 17.64
C SER A 190 17.39 -0.14 17.63
N VAL A 191 18.07 0.15 18.74
CA VAL A 191 19.50 -0.11 18.92
C VAL A 191 19.81 -1.60 18.98
N GLU A 192 18.99 -2.38 19.69
CA GLU A 192 19.10 -3.84 19.72
C GLU A 192 18.90 -4.44 18.32
N ARG A 193 17.96 -3.91 17.52
CA ARG A 193 17.79 -4.30 16.12
C ARG A 193 19.04 -4.02 15.31
N THR A 194 19.65 -2.85 15.46
CA THR A 194 20.91 -2.50 14.79
C THR A 194 22.03 -3.46 15.17
N ALA A 195 22.20 -3.76 16.45
CA ALA A 195 23.22 -4.70 16.93
C ALA A 195 23.03 -6.12 16.38
N ALA A 196 21.77 -6.56 16.17
CA ALA A 196 21.47 -7.90 15.67
C ALA A 196 21.79 -8.12 14.19
N VAL A 197 22.06 -7.06 13.42
CA VAL A 197 22.32 -7.14 11.96
C VAL A 197 23.64 -6.49 11.53
N SER A 198 24.44 -6.02 12.49
CA SER A 198 25.75 -5.41 12.24
C SER A 198 26.90 -6.41 12.37
#